data_AF-A0A1B6IYE6-F1
#
_entry.id   AF-A0A1B6IYE6-F1
#
_cell.length_a   1.000
_cell.length_b   1.000
_cell.length_c   1.000
_cell.angle_alpha   90.00
_cell.angle_beta   90.00
_cell.angle_gamma   90.00
#
_symmetry.space_group_name_H-M   'P 1'
#
loop_
_entity.id
_entity.type
_entity.pdbx_description
1 polymer ?
#
loop_
_entity_poly.entity_id
_entity_poly.type
_entity_poly.pdbx_seq_one_letter_code
_entity_poly.pdbx_strand_id
1 'polypeptide(L)'
;NIDSFGGDPNNVTIFGISAGGASVAYHLISPSSRGLFHKAIVQSGFALNPWTLQENPRAHALMVSKKLGCKSEDPEEVLRTLQSASADDIMVAARELITNMDLMTRFGLVFGP
;
A
#
# COMPACT_ATOMS: atom_id res chain seq x y z
N ASN A 1 17.92 -8.15 -16.86
CA ASN A 1 16.78 -8.06 -17.80
C ASN A 1 16.81 -6.79 -18.63
N ILE A 2 16.92 -5.59 -18.07
CA ILE A 2 16.85 -4.35 -18.87
C ILE A 2 18.01 -4.20 -19.88
N ASP A 3 19.15 -4.83 -19.59
CA ASP A 3 20.32 -4.99 -20.46
C ASP A 3 19.99 -5.70 -21.78
N SER A 4 19.08 -6.68 -21.75
CA SER A 4 18.59 -7.35 -22.97
C SER A 4 17.77 -6.42 -23.88
N PHE A 5 17.31 -5.28 -23.36
CA PHE A 5 16.61 -4.22 -24.10
C PHE A 5 17.51 -3.00 -24.37
N GLY A 6 18.83 -3.12 -24.15
CA GLY A 6 19.81 -2.05 -24.36
C GLY A 6 19.85 -0.98 -23.27
N GLY A 7 19.15 -1.19 -22.15
CA GLY A 7 19.25 -0.30 -20.99
C GLY A 7 20.43 -0.66 -20.08
N ASP A 8 20.91 0.29 -19.30
CA ASP A 8 21.99 0.07 -18.32
C ASP A 8 21.41 -0.31 -16.95
N PRO A 9 21.61 -1.55 -16.45
CA PRO A 9 21.13 -1.97 -15.13
C PRO A 9 21.78 -1.19 -13.98
N ASN A 10 22.92 -0.53 -14.20
CA ASN A 10 23.61 0.32 -13.23
C ASN A 10 23.22 1.81 -13.35
N ASN A 11 22.15 2.12 -14.09
CA ASN A 11 21.70 3.49 -14.30
C ASN A 11 20.16 3.62 -14.28
N VAL A 12 19.53 2.96 -13.32
CA VAL A 12 18.06 2.97 -13.20
C VAL A 12 17.56 4.20 -12.44
N THR A 13 16.61 4.92 -13.02
CA THR A 13 15.85 5.98 -12.33
C THR A 13 14.47 5.46 -11.97
N ILE A 14 14.09 5.55 -10.69
CA ILE A 14 12.72 5.30 -10.25
C ILE A 14 11.97 6.63 -10.16
N PHE A 15 10.73 6.66 -10.64
CA PHE A 15 9.92 7.88 -10.70
C PHE A 15 8.48 7.56 -10.35
N GLY A 16 7.80 8.49 -9.65
CA GLY A 16 6.39 8.35 -9.35
C GLY A 16 5.74 9.65 -8.89
N ILE A 17 4.41 9.70 -9.09
CA ILE A 17 3.53 10.80 -8.69
C ILE A 17 2.48 10.31 -7.67
N SER A 18 2.10 11.17 -6.71
CA SER A 18 1.08 10.85 -5.70
C SER A 18 1.45 9.58 -4.93
N ALA A 19 0.59 8.56 -4.90
CA ALA A 19 0.89 7.25 -4.34
C ALA A 19 2.23 6.68 -4.87
N GLY A 20 2.50 6.83 -6.16
CA GLY A 20 3.78 6.43 -6.76
C GLY A 20 4.97 7.25 -6.23
N GLY A 21 4.78 8.54 -5.93
CA GLY A 21 5.82 9.35 -5.30
C GLY A 21 6.13 8.88 -3.88
N ALA A 22 5.09 8.53 -3.12
CA ALA A 22 5.25 7.91 -1.81
C ALA A 22 5.96 6.56 -1.89
N SER A 23 5.61 5.71 -2.86
CA SER A 23 6.31 4.44 -3.11
C SER A 23 7.77 4.66 -3.47
N VAL A 24 8.12 5.65 -4.30
CA VAL A 24 9.53 6.01 -4.57
C VAL A 24 10.25 6.37 -3.27
N ALA A 25 9.64 7.19 -2.41
CA ALA A 25 10.23 7.56 -1.14
C ALA A 25 10.43 6.34 -0.21
N TYR A 26 9.49 5.38 -0.20
CA TYR A 26 9.67 4.11 0.52
C TYR A 26 10.80 3.26 -0.05
N HIS A 27 10.95 3.20 -1.37
CA HIS A 27 12.08 2.51 -2.01
C HIS A 27 13.44 3.15 -1.66
N LEU A 28 13.50 4.47 -1.47
CA LEU A 28 14.75 5.15 -1.07
C LEU A 28 15.22 4.76 0.34
N ILE A 29 14.30 4.41 1.25
CA ILE A 29 14.63 4.05 2.64
C ILE A 29 14.63 2.54 2.92
N SER A 30 13.99 1.74 2.05
CA SER A 30 13.88 0.30 2.22
C SER A 30 15.22 -0.41 1.99
N PRO A 31 15.74 -1.18 2.98
CA PRO A 31 16.96 -1.98 2.79
C PRO A 31 16.87 -2.95 1.61
N SER A 32 15.67 -3.49 1.34
CA SER A 32 15.42 -4.43 0.25
C SER A 32 15.56 -3.81 -1.14
N SER A 33 15.57 -2.48 -1.25
CA SER A 33 15.74 -1.75 -2.51
C SER A 33 17.16 -1.22 -2.73
N ARG A 34 18.06 -1.46 -1.77
CA ARG A 34 19.44 -0.95 -1.84
C ARG A 34 20.15 -1.51 -3.07
N GLY A 35 20.73 -0.60 -3.87
CA GLY A 35 21.47 -0.94 -5.09
C GLY A 35 20.60 -1.20 -6.32
N LEU A 36 19.26 -1.17 -6.19
CA LEU A 36 18.37 -1.39 -7.35
C LEU A 36 18.17 -0.10 -8.17
N PHE A 37 18.13 1.06 -7.52
CA PHE A 37 17.89 2.36 -8.15
C PHE A 37 19.04 3.32 -7.87
N HIS A 38 19.36 4.13 -8.87
CA HIS A 38 20.52 5.03 -8.88
C HIS A 38 20.11 6.51 -8.83
N LYS A 39 18.88 6.80 -9.24
CA LYS A 39 18.25 8.13 -9.22
C LYS A 39 16.79 7.98 -8.85
N ALA A 40 16.23 9.02 -8.26
CA ALA A 40 14.82 9.08 -7.90
C ALA A 40 14.23 10.44 -8.24
N ILE A 41 12.99 10.44 -8.69
CA ILE A 41 12.18 11.64 -8.86
C ILE A 41 10.85 11.41 -8.14
N VAL A 42 10.59 12.25 -7.14
CA VAL A 42 9.41 12.14 -6.26
C VAL A 42 8.49 13.32 -6.53
N GLN A 43 7.26 13.07 -6.97
CA GLN A 43 6.30 14.12 -7.29
C GLN A 43 5.03 14.01 -6.46
N SER A 44 4.65 15.09 -5.78
CA SER A 44 3.34 15.25 -5.12
C SER A 44 2.90 14.10 -4.21
N GLY A 45 3.84 13.40 -3.59
CA GLY A 45 3.62 12.35 -2.58
C GLY A 45 4.95 11.84 -2.07
N PHE A 46 5.10 11.68 -0.76
CA PHE A 46 6.33 11.36 -0.05
C PHE A 46 6.03 10.46 1.16
N ALA A 47 6.99 9.67 1.62
CA ALA A 47 6.80 8.65 2.67
C ALA A 47 6.28 9.17 4.03
N LEU A 48 6.38 10.48 4.26
CA LEU A 48 5.94 11.15 5.50
C LEU A 48 4.57 11.81 5.38
N ASN A 49 3.92 11.73 4.22
CA ASN A 49 2.56 12.24 4.11
C ASN A 49 1.61 11.40 4.98
N PRO A 50 0.61 12.01 5.65
CA PRO A 50 -0.23 11.30 6.62
C PRO A 50 -1.08 10.17 6.00
N TRP A 51 -1.31 10.25 4.70
CA TRP A 51 -2.08 9.27 3.94
C TRP A 51 -1.26 8.08 3.42
N THR A 52 0.08 8.08 3.57
CA THR A 52 0.95 7.04 3.01
C THR A 52 1.19 5.87 3.95
N LEU A 53 1.20 6.11 5.26
CA LEU A 53 1.35 5.05 6.25
C LEU A 53 0.01 4.76 6.94
N GLN A 54 -0.45 3.51 6.85
CA GLN A 54 -1.58 3.06 7.66
C GLN A 54 -1.12 2.83 9.10
N GLU A 55 -1.62 3.65 10.03
CA GLU A 55 -1.23 3.63 11.44
C GLU A 55 -1.84 2.46 12.22
N ASN A 56 -3.02 1.98 11.81
CA ASN A 56 -3.71 0.88 12.49
C ASN A 56 -4.10 -0.25 11.53
N PRO A 57 -3.14 -0.87 10.82
CA PRO A 57 -3.42 -1.83 9.76
C PRO A 57 -4.17 -3.07 10.28
N ARG A 58 -3.91 -3.49 11.53
CA ARG A 58 -4.60 -4.61 12.16
C ARG A 58 -6.09 -4.33 12.39
N ALA A 59 -6.45 -3.13 12.88
CA ALA A 59 -7.85 -2.79 13.06
C ALA A 59 -8.60 -2.76 11.72
N HIS A 60 -7.99 -2.19 10.67
CA HIS A 60 -8.60 -2.20 9.34
C HIS A 60 -8.76 -3.62 8.78
N ALA A 61 -7.75 -4.48 8.91
CA ALA A 61 -7.86 -5.88 8.51
C ALA A 61 -8.98 -6.62 9.25
N LEU A 62 -9.12 -6.40 10.55
CA LEU A 62 -10.20 -6.95 11.38
C LEU A 62 -11.59 -6.44 10.96
N MET A 63 -11.72 -5.14 10.67
CA MET A 63 -13.01 -4.58 10.23
C MET A 63 -13.43 -5.15 8.88
N VAL A 64 -12.49 -5.24 7.92
CA VAL A 64 -12.75 -5.82 6.60
C VAL A 64 -13.09 -7.31 6.74
N SER A 65 -12.34 -8.09 7.52
CA SER A 65 -12.62 -9.52 7.70
C SER A 65 -13.97 -9.77 8.38
N LYS A 66 -14.34 -8.96 9.38
CA LYS A 66 -15.66 -9.03 10.04
C LYS A 66 -16.78 -8.73 9.05
N LYS A 67 -16.59 -7.73 8.17
CA LYS A 67 -17.55 -7.41 7.11
C LYS A 67 -17.73 -8.56 6.10
N LEU A 68 -16.67 -9.35 5.90
CA LEU A 68 -16.67 -10.58 5.10
C LEU A 68 -17.14 -11.82 5.87
N GLY A 69 -17.63 -11.67 7.10
CA GLY A 69 -18.22 -12.75 7.90
C GLY A 69 -17.28 -13.44 8.88
N CYS A 70 -16.03 -12.98 9.04
CA CYS A 70 -15.14 -13.49 10.08
C CYS A 70 -15.70 -13.16 11.48
N LYS A 71 -15.83 -14.17 12.35
CA LYS A 71 -16.32 -13.99 13.73
C LYS A 71 -15.21 -13.99 14.77
N SER A 72 -13.99 -14.28 14.34
CA SER A 72 -12.81 -14.43 15.19
C SER A 72 -11.94 -13.19 15.14
N GLU A 73 -11.13 -13.01 16.18
CA GLU A 73 -10.07 -12.01 16.24
C GLU A 73 -8.67 -12.65 16.20
N ASP A 74 -8.62 -13.98 16.07
CA ASP A 74 -7.40 -14.73 15.85
C ASP A 74 -6.76 -14.30 14.52
N PRO A 75 -5.49 -13.83 14.52
CA PRO A 75 -4.84 -13.33 13.30
C PRO A 75 -4.81 -14.33 12.15
N GLU A 76 -4.68 -15.62 12.43
CA GLU A 76 -4.63 -16.67 11.42
C GLU A 76 -5.99 -16.91 10.78
N GLU A 77 -7.07 -16.91 11.57
CA GLU A 77 -8.43 -17.00 11.04
C GLU A 77 -8.81 -15.76 10.22
N VAL A 78 -8.45 -14.57 10.71
CA VAL A 78 -8.64 -13.30 9.99
C VAL A 78 -7.91 -13.33 8.65
N LEU A 79 -6.64 -13.75 8.64
CA LEU A 79 -5.86 -13.88 7.42
C LEU A 79 -6.49 -14.89 6.45
N ARG A 80 -6.91 -16.06 6.93
CA ARG A 80 -7.59 -17.07 6.10
C ARG A 80 -8.89 -16.53 5.49
N THR A 81 -9.69 -15.78 6.24
CA THR A 81 -10.90 -15.14 5.69
C THR A 81 -10.54 -14.17 4.57
N LEU A 82 -9.56 -13.28 4.80
CA LEU A 82 -9.14 -12.31 3.79
C LEU A 82 -8.56 -12.97 2.54
N GLN A 83 -7.76 -14.03 2.68
CA GLN A 83 -7.17 -14.75 1.54
C GLN A 83 -8.18 -15.59 0.75
N SER A 84 -9.28 -16.00 1.38
CA SER A 84 -10.33 -16.80 0.73
C SER A 84 -11.41 -15.95 0.05
N ALA A 85 -11.51 -14.67 0.40
CA ALA A 85 -12.46 -13.74 -0.19
C ALA A 85 -12.02 -13.31 -1.60
N SER A 86 -12.99 -12.97 -2.45
CA SER A 86 -12.68 -12.38 -3.75
C SER A 86 -12.13 -10.97 -3.57
N ALA A 87 -11.32 -10.52 -4.54
CA ALA A 87 -10.81 -9.15 -4.52
C ALA A 87 -11.96 -8.12 -4.54
N ASP A 88 -13.04 -8.40 -5.27
CA ASP A 88 -14.21 -7.51 -5.35
C ASP A 88 -14.91 -7.39 -4.00
N ASP A 89 -15.11 -8.50 -3.29
CA ASP A 89 -15.73 -8.48 -1.96
C ASP A 89 -14.87 -7.68 -0.96
N ILE A 90 -13.55 -7.85 -1.01
CA ILE A 90 -12.61 -7.08 -0.17
C ILE A 90 -12.73 -5.59 -0.49
N MET A 91 -12.79 -5.21 -1.76
CA MET A 91 -12.88 -3.82 -2.20
C MET A 91 -14.21 -3.17 -1.80
N VAL A 92 -15.33 -3.89 -1.93
CA VAL A 92 -16.65 -3.43 -1.49
C VAL A 92 -16.67 -3.27 0.02
N ALA A 93 -16.23 -4.29 0.76
CA ALA A 93 -16.18 -4.27 2.22
C ALA A 93 -15.31 -3.11 2.73
N ALA A 94 -14.13 -2.89 2.15
CA ALA A 94 -13.25 -1.78 2.52
C ALA A 94 -13.90 -0.41 2.26
N ARG A 95 -14.54 -0.21 1.09
CA ARG A 95 -15.19 1.07 0.76
C ARG A 95 -16.32 1.43 1.71
N GLU A 96 -17.11 0.45 2.13
CA GLU A 96 -18.23 0.68 3.06
C GLU A 96 -17.77 1.05 4.48
N LEU A 97 -16.49 0.80 4.81
CA LEU A 97 -15.90 1.12 6.11
C LEU A 97 -15.23 2.50 6.16
N ILE A 98 -15.15 3.22 5.03
CA ILE A 98 -14.52 4.55 4.96
C ILE A 98 -15.33 5.56 5.78
N THR A 99 -14.68 6.25 6.70
CA THR A 99 -15.30 7.35 7.46
C THR A 99 -15.04 8.71 6.78
N ASN A 100 -15.81 9.74 7.18
CA ASN A 100 -15.54 11.12 6.75
C ASN A 100 -14.14 11.59 7.17
N MET A 101 -13.62 11.10 8.30
CA MET A 101 -12.28 11.42 8.74
C MET A 101 -11.22 10.81 7.80
N ASP A 102 -11.43 9.57 7.36
CA ASP A 102 -10.55 8.89 6.39
C ASP A 102 -10.57 9.59 5.02
N LEU A 103 -11.72 10.10 4.59
CA LEU A 103 -11.81 10.91 3.37
C LEU A 103 -10.97 12.18 3.47
N MET A 104 -11.05 12.88 4.61
CA MET A 104 -10.36 14.16 4.81
C MET A 104 -8.85 14.01 5.05
N THR A 105 -8.42 12.93 5.69
CA THR A 105 -7.02 12.78 6.15
C THR A 105 -6.22 11.78 5.32
N ARG A 106 -6.90 10.83 4.66
CA ARG A 106 -6.28 9.68 3.96
C ARG A 106 -6.79 9.48 2.53
N PHE A 107 -7.50 10.45 1.96
CA PHE A 107 -8.15 10.33 0.64
C PHE A 107 -9.08 9.12 0.52
N GLY A 108 -9.61 8.62 1.64
CA GLY A 108 -10.45 7.42 1.68
C GLY A 108 -9.70 6.10 1.44
N LEU A 109 -8.37 6.10 1.55
CA LEU A 109 -7.57 4.89 1.40
C LEU A 109 -7.56 4.09 2.70
N VAL A 110 -8.28 2.96 2.71
CA VAL A 110 -8.27 1.99 3.82
C VAL A 110 -6.90 1.31 3.93
N PHE A 111 -6.30 0.98 2.78
CA PHE A 111 -4.94 0.50 2.65
C PHE A 111 -4.14 1.56 1.88
N GLY A 112 -3.13 2.13 2.54
CA GLY A 112 -2.18 3.05 1.90
C GLY A 112 -1.26 2.32 0.92
N PRO A 113 -0.55 3.07 0.05
CA PRO A 113 0.46 2.54 -0.86
C PRO A 113 1.69 1.95 -0.15
#